data_AF-A0A6A2Z7Q3-F1
#
_entry.id   AF-A0A6A2Z7Q3-F1
#
_cell.length_a   1.000
_cell.length_b   1.000
_cell.length_c   1.000
_cell.angle_alpha   90.00
_cell.angle_beta   90.00
_cell.angle_gamma   90.00
#
_symmetry.space_group_name_H-M   'P 1'
#
loop_
_entity.id
_entity.type
_entity.pdbx_description
1 polymer ?
#
loop_
_entity_poly.entity_id
_entity_poly.type
_entity_poly.pdbx_seq_one_letter_code
_entity_poly.pdbx_strand_id
1 'polypeptide(L)'
;MKNQSESNCFEPSKFPSQTSIPNSSPVIDPQVKEAGIDHNCTIHKDLHSVPIVEKQHFSSDPPAIVEYGSSSLKSSPKHGRERPPNFWNIRGFDNPLKQNKVLLRASQNNVDILCLSETRVKAEKSNVNFDSLLVNWYVSTNYDFAINGRIWILWKKNIELSIFQVSDQIISAKGKYNGNPFVISAVYGSNDTISRRQLWQNLHELERNIGHLPWILGGDFNITLYPNEISDYELLSPYSSPEIEEFQDVTHALDLHDHPFFSPLFTWSNKQSGSYLARKLDRVFINPNWVNTFQSSFVEFLSPGVSNHCDDVVAAVKYFFQHSTMLPTFNSTTIALIPKVPNPSKVKDFRPISCCSVIYKSITKILVKRLTSLIPGIISLNQTALIKGMSIVDNTLLAQELVRGYGRKIISPRCSLMIDLQKAFDTLHWDFIYTVLKALNLPQRFINCTEACFTKARFSISFNGSLIGCFKGTRGIRQGDPLSPILFVISMNVLSSLLNFVVAKELFSYHPKCKRI
;
A
#
# COMPACT_ATOMS: atom_id res chain seq x y z
N MET A 1 0.11 -61.71 35.79
CA MET A 1 -1.09 -61.83 36.66
C MET A 1 -2.32 -61.41 35.88
N LYS A 2 -3.49 -61.94 36.25
CA LYS A 2 -4.80 -61.89 35.57
C LYS A 2 -5.31 -60.49 35.12
N ASN A 3 -5.92 -60.44 33.92
CA ASN A 3 -7.32 -60.06 33.54
C ASN A 3 -7.93 -58.75 34.10
N GLN A 4 -8.91 -58.03 33.51
CA GLN A 4 -9.78 -58.04 32.29
C GLN A 4 -10.49 -56.63 32.24
N SER A 5 -11.26 -56.13 31.26
CA SER A 5 -11.64 -56.49 29.86
C SER A 5 -12.37 -55.31 29.17
N GLU A 6 -12.35 -55.27 27.83
CA GLU A 6 -13.46 -54.92 26.89
C GLU A 6 -14.37 -53.67 27.11
N SER A 7 -14.36 -52.69 26.18
CA SER A 7 -15.36 -52.47 25.08
C SER A 7 -16.52 -51.52 25.49
N ASN A 8 -17.30 -50.84 24.62
CA ASN A 8 -17.53 -50.93 23.17
C ASN A 8 -18.00 -49.57 22.56
N CYS A 9 -18.21 -49.52 21.24
CA CYS A 9 -18.60 -48.35 20.42
C CYS A 9 -20.00 -47.75 20.72
N PHE A 10 -20.27 -46.51 20.26
CA PHE A 10 -21.43 -46.18 19.38
C PHE A 10 -21.38 -44.73 18.83
N GLU A 11 -21.99 -44.49 17.66
CA GLU A 11 -22.07 -43.21 16.93
C GLU A 11 -23.55 -42.71 16.84
N PRO A 12 -23.95 -41.72 15.99
CA PRO A 12 -24.53 -40.44 16.42
C PRO A 12 -26.07 -40.35 16.32
N SER A 13 -26.70 -39.33 16.95
CA SER A 13 -28.05 -38.90 16.52
C SER A 13 -28.45 -37.43 16.79
N LYS A 14 -28.93 -36.80 15.70
CA LYS A 14 -30.10 -35.90 15.54
C LYS A 14 -30.22 -34.55 16.28
N PHE A 15 -30.41 -33.51 15.46
CA PHE A 15 -31.09 -32.24 15.77
C PHE A 15 -32.53 -32.44 16.28
N PRO A 16 -33.05 -31.44 17.00
CA PRO A 16 -34.38 -30.90 16.70
C PRO A 16 -34.35 -29.39 16.36
N SER A 17 -35.42 -28.93 15.72
CA SER A 17 -35.59 -27.61 15.11
C SER A 17 -36.58 -26.72 15.87
N GLN A 18 -36.35 -25.39 15.86
CA GLN A 18 -37.32 -24.28 16.11
C GLN A 18 -38.16 -24.33 17.41
N THR A 19 -38.12 -23.33 18.30
CA THR A 19 -38.94 -22.10 18.20
C THR A 19 -38.80 -21.23 19.47
N SER A 20 -39.30 -19.99 19.39
CA SER A 20 -39.63 -19.05 20.48
C SER A 20 -38.48 -18.24 21.13
N ILE A 21 -38.58 -16.92 20.95
CA ILE A 21 -37.92 -15.88 21.75
C ILE A 21 -38.89 -15.50 22.87
N PRO A 22 -38.40 -15.29 24.10
CA PRO A 22 -38.97 -14.28 24.98
C PRO A 22 -37.91 -13.24 25.40
N ASN A 23 -38.30 -11.96 25.36
CA ASN A 23 -37.51 -10.86 25.90
C ASN A 23 -37.36 -10.98 27.43
N SER A 24 -36.14 -10.91 27.94
CA SER A 24 -35.89 -10.43 29.31
C SER A 24 -34.49 -9.84 29.44
N SER A 25 -34.41 -8.67 30.08
CA SER A 25 -33.15 -7.97 30.36
C SER A 25 -32.31 -8.76 31.37
N PRO A 26 -30.97 -8.81 31.24
CA PRO A 26 -30.14 -9.48 32.24
C PRO A 26 -30.12 -8.68 33.55
N VAL A 27 -30.69 -9.28 34.59
CA VAL A 27 -30.58 -8.82 35.98
C VAL A 27 -29.13 -8.98 36.44
N ILE A 28 -28.60 -7.95 37.11
CA ILE A 28 -27.27 -7.96 37.72
C ILE A 28 -27.41 -8.50 39.15
N ASP A 29 -26.72 -9.61 39.46
CA ASP A 29 -26.54 -10.10 40.84
C ASP A 29 -25.15 -9.67 41.36
N PRO A 30 -25.02 -8.91 42.47
CA PRO A 30 -23.79 -8.17 42.78
C PRO A 30 -22.99 -8.75 43.96
N GLN A 31 -21.94 -9.55 43.69
CA GLN A 31 -20.92 -9.90 44.72
C GLN A 31 -19.47 -10.02 44.21
N VAL A 32 -18.76 -8.90 44.06
CA VAL A 32 -17.33 -8.79 44.46
C VAL A 32 -17.13 -7.40 45.06
N LYS A 33 -16.68 -7.32 46.32
CA LYS A 33 -16.53 -6.05 47.05
C LYS A 33 -15.29 -5.26 46.62
N GLU A 34 -15.44 -3.95 46.64
CA GLU A 34 -14.42 -2.95 46.35
C GLU A 34 -13.29 -2.95 47.40
N ALA A 35 -12.08 -2.59 46.95
CA ALA A 35 -11.06 -1.97 47.79
C ALA A 35 -10.79 -0.58 47.20
N GLY A 36 -11.05 0.47 47.98
CA GLY A 36 -11.25 1.82 47.46
C GLY A 36 -10.04 2.44 46.76
N ILE A 37 -10.32 3.17 45.68
CA ILE A 37 -9.43 4.19 45.12
C ILE A 37 -9.84 5.52 45.74
N ASP A 38 -8.91 6.16 46.46
CA ASP A 38 -9.20 7.43 47.13
C ASP A 38 -9.26 8.58 46.10
N HIS A 39 -10.45 9.17 45.95
CA HIS A 39 -10.72 10.26 45.01
C HIS A 39 -10.36 11.63 45.60
N ASN A 40 -9.07 11.86 45.90
CA ASN A 40 -8.58 13.19 46.31
C ASN A 40 -7.07 13.41 46.06
N CYS A 41 -6.58 13.11 44.85
CA CYS A 41 -5.26 13.58 44.40
C CYS A 41 -5.42 14.65 43.31
N THR A 42 -5.64 15.89 43.75
CA THR A 42 -5.64 17.08 42.88
C THR A 42 -4.23 17.30 42.34
N ILE A 43 -4.01 17.06 41.04
CA ILE A 43 -2.75 17.39 40.38
C ILE A 43 -2.62 18.92 40.35
N HIS A 44 -1.91 19.48 41.32
CA HIS A 44 -1.56 20.88 41.32
C HIS A 44 -0.70 21.22 40.10
N LYS A 45 -1.00 22.37 39.50
CA LYS A 45 -0.24 22.94 38.39
C LYS A 45 1.20 23.21 38.83
N ASP A 46 2.17 22.48 38.29
CA ASP A 46 3.55 22.95 38.15
C ASP A 46 4.30 22.16 37.07
N LEU A 47 4.17 22.63 35.83
CA LEU A 47 4.94 22.17 34.66
C LEU A 47 5.79 23.32 34.06
N HIS A 48 6.01 24.38 34.84
CA HIS A 48 6.63 25.63 34.39
C HIS A 48 8.16 25.69 34.49
N SER A 49 8.84 24.58 34.80
CA SER A 49 10.29 24.51 35.02
C SER A 49 10.99 23.46 34.13
N VAL A 50 10.76 23.54 32.82
CA VAL A 50 11.69 22.99 31.82
C VAL A 50 12.70 24.11 31.46
N PRO A 51 14.02 23.86 31.47
CA PRO A 51 15.00 24.90 31.18
C PRO A 51 14.82 25.45 29.75
N ILE A 52 14.74 26.78 29.67
CA ILE A 52 14.55 27.52 28.42
C ILE A 52 15.82 27.40 27.58
N VAL A 53 15.74 26.70 26.45
CA VAL A 53 16.78 26.74 25.41
C VAL A 53 16.83 28.14 24.83
N GLU A 54 18.03 28.71 24.71
CA GLU A 54 18.24 30.09 24.29
C GLU A 54 17.66 30.39 22.90
N LYS A 55 17.18 31.63 22.74
CA LYS A 55 16.56 32.12 21.50
C LYS A 55 17.58 32.14 20.36
N GLN A 56 17.56 31.13 19.48
CA GLN A 56 18.07 31.33 18.13
C GLN A 56 17.09 32.22 17.36
N HIS A 57 17.55 33.39 16.93
CA HIS A 57 16.75 34.33 16.14
C HIS A 57 16.35 33.70 14.80
N PHE A 58 15.05 33.58 14.57
CA PHE A 58 14.52 33.39 13.21
C PHE A 58 14.69 34.70 12.45
N SER A 59 15.56 34.70 11.43
CA SER A 59 15.52 35.75 10.40
C SER A 59 14.18 35.68 9.67
N SER A 60 13.50 36.81 9.54
CA SER A 60 12.21 36.95 8.87
C SER A 60 12.33 37.23 7.36
N ASP A 61 13.54 37.40 6.85
CA ASP A 61 13.75 37.78 5.45
C ASP A 61 13.89 36.54 4.55
N PRO A 62 13.17 36.48 3.41
CA PRO A 62 13.37 35.42 2.43
C PRO A 62 14.78 35.56 1.83
N PRO A 63 15.60 34.49 1.79
CA PRO A 63 16.87 34.55 1.08
C PRO A 63 16.59 34.84 -0.40
N ALA A 64 17.30 35.84 -0.94
CA ALA A 64 17.14 36.27 -2.33
C ALA A 64 17.27 35.07 -3.29
N ILE A 65 16.43 35.06 -4.33
CA ILE A 65 16.48 34.05 -5.38
C ILE A 65 17.78 34.26 -6.17
N VAL A 66 18.81 33.49 -5.82
CA VAL A 66 19.99 33.32 -6.67
C VAL A 66 19.57 32.43 -7.83
N GLU A 67 19.47 33.02 -9.02
CA GLU A 67 19.28 32.28 -10.26
C GLU A 67 20.49 31.39 -10.53
N TYR A 68 20.41 30.13 -10.09
CA TYR A 68 21.30 29.10 -10.59
C TYR A 68 20.89 28.79 -12.02
N GLY A 69 21.64 29.37 -12.96
CA GLY A 69 21.48 29.13 -14.40
C GLY A 69 21.46 27.64 -14.74
N SER A 70 20.76 27.30 -15.81
CA SER A 70 20.46 25.93 -16.24
C SER A 70 21.71 25.12 -16.63
N SER A 71 22.47 24.64 -15.64
CA SER A 71 23.52 23.65 -15.84
C SER A 71 22.88 22.29 -16.11
N SER A 72 23.02 21.80 -17.34
CA SER A 72 22.59 20.47 -17.75
C SER A 72 23.12 19.39 -16.79
N LEU A 73 22.22 18.71 -16.07
CA LEU A 73 22.55 17.50 -15.33
C LEU A 73 22.97 16.40 -16.33
N LYS A 74 24.28 16.29 -16.56
CA LYS A 74 24.87 15.23 -17.38
C LYS A 74 24.44 13.89 -16.79
N SER A 75 23.74 13.09 -17.58
CA SER A 75 23.30 11.76 -17.18
C SER A 75 24.52 10.86 -16.95
N SER A 76 24.69 10.37 -15.72
CA SER A 76 25.67 9.32 -15.42
C SER A 76 25.41 8.08 -16.30
N PRO A 77 26.45 7.36 -16.75
CA PRO A 77 26.26 6.18 -17.59
C PRO A 77 25.44 5.11 -16.86
N LYS A 78 24.27 4.76 -17.38
CA LYS A 78 23.49 3.65 -16.85
C LYS A 78 24.14 2.34 -17.31
N HIS A 79 24.70 1.57 -16.38
CA HIS A 79 24.94 0.14 -16.63
C HIS A 79 23.62 -0.52 -17.04
N GLY A 80 23.67 -1.30 -18.13
CA GLY A 80 22.51 -1.90 -18.77
C GLY A 80 21.85 -2.95 -17.87
N ARG A 81 20.78 -2.56 -17.17
CA ARG A 81 19.74 -3.52 -16.77
C ARG A 81 18.71 -3.53 -17.89
N GLU A 82 18.77 -4.58 -18.69
CA GLU A 82 17.88 -4.83 -19.82
C GLU A 82 16.42 -4.88 -19.35
N ARG A 83 15.51 -4.35 -20.17
CA ARG A 83 14.08 -4.21 -19.88
C ARG A 83 13.29 -4.98 -20.93
N PRO A 84 12.18 -5.66 -20.59
CA PRO A 84 11.29 -6.24 -21.60
C PRO A 84 10.50 -5.14 -22.36
N PRO A 85 9.82 -5.47 -23.47
CA PRO A 85 9.01 -4.52 -24.22
C PRO A 85 7.92 -3.88 -23.35
N ASN A 86 7.91 -2.54 -23.29
CA ASN A 86 6.86 -1.81 -22.55
C ASN A 86 5.58 -1.75 -23.39
N PHE A 87 4.43 -1.99 -22.78
CA PHE A 87 3.08 -1.91 -23.35
C PHE A 87 2.30 -0.75 -22.72
N TRP A 88 1.41 -0.09 -23.47
CA TRP A 88 0.54 0.96 -22.93
C TRP A 88 -0.79 1.04 -23.68
N ASN A 89 -1.90 0.80 -22.97
CA ASN A 89 -3.26 1.03 -23.45
C ASN A 89 -3.69 2.50 -23.27
N ILE A 90 -4.27 3.10 -24.31
CA ILE A 90 -4.79 4.47 -24.29
C ILE A 90 -6.15 4.49 -24.99
N ARG A 91 -7.18 4.96 -24.28
CA ARG A 91 -8.52 5.26 -24.83
C ARG A 91 -8.52 6.61 -25.55
N GLY A 92 -8.86 6.65 -26.85
CA GLY A 92 -9.07 7.88 -27.63
C GLY A 92 -7.80 8.51 -28.20
N PHE A 93 -7.73 8.66 -29.52
CA PHE A 93 -6.55 9.12 -30.27
C PHE A 93 -6.92 10.07 -31.44
N ASP A 94 -8.11 10.67 -31.40
CA ASP A 94 -8.69 11.57 -32.41
C ASP A 94 -8.11 12.99 -32.41
N ASN A 95 -7.73 13.50 -31.23
CA ASN A 95 -7.25 14.88 -31.04
C ASN A 95 -5.73 15.03 -31.27
N PRO A 96 -5.25 15.93 -32.16
CA PRO A 96 -3.82 16.12 -32.45
C PRO A 96 -2.92 16.49 -31.25
N LEU A 97 -3.44 17.24 -30.27
CA LEU A 97 -2.69 17.55 -29.04
C LEU A 97 -2.57 16.31 -28.14
N LYS A 98 -3.54 15.40 -28.19
CA LYS A 98 -3.51 14.13 -27.46
C LYS A 98 -2.58 13.13 -28.14
N GLN A 99 -2.58 13.07 -29.48
CA GLN A 99 -1.65 12.27 -30.28
C GLN A 99 -0.20 12.62 -29.96
N ASN A 100 0.16 13.91 -30.03
CA ASN A 100 1.50 14.38 -29.68
C ASN A 100 1.88 14.05 -28.23
N LYS A 101 0.97 14.23 -27.26
CA LYS A 101 1.23 13.88 -25.85
C LYS A 101 1.45 12.38 -25.64
N VAL A 102 0.71 11.53 -26.35
CA VAL A 102 0.90 10.08 -26.34
C VAL A 102 2.27 9.71 -26.88
N LEU A 103 2.65 10.22 -28.06
CA LEU A 103 3.93 9.86 -28.69
C LEU A 103 5.13 10.42 -27.92
N LEU A 104 5.01 11.62 -27.36
CA LEU A 104 6.00 12.19 -26.44
C LEU A 104 6.17 11.31 -25.19
N ARG A 105 5.07 10.86 -24.58
CA ARG A 105 5.12 10.00 -23.39
C ARG A 105 5.63 8.58 -23.72
N ALA A 106 5.32 8.05 -24.90
CA ALA A 106 5.89 6.80 -25.40
C ALA A 106 7.42 6.92 -25.59
N SER A 107 7.89 8.04 -26.15
CA SER A 107 9.32 8.35 -26.25
C SER A 107 9.99 8.48 -24.87
N GLN A 108 9.43 9.28 -23.95
CA GLN A 108 9.96 9.48 -22.59
C GLN A 108 10.10 8.18 -21.79
N ASN A 109 9.19 7.21 -21.99
CA ASN A 109 9.21 5.92 -21.29
C ASN A 109 9.98 4.83 -22.06
N ASN A 110 10.50 5.13 -23.25
CA ASN A 110 11.11 4.14 -24.16
C ASN A 110 10.16 2.96 -24.44
N VAL A 111 8.94 3.27 -24.88
CA VAL A 111 7.97 2.27 -25.35
C VAL A 111 8.41 1.74 -26.72
N ASP A 112 8.31 0.43 -26.93
CA ASP A 112 8.70 -0.26 -28.18
C ASP A 112 7.49 -0.81 -28.95
N ILE A 113 6.42 -1.18 -28.24
CA ILE A 113 5.15 -1.64 -28.79
C ILE A 113 4.03 -0.87 -28.06
N LEU A 114 3.09 -0.30 -28.81
CA LEU A 114 2.02 0.55 -28.32
C LEU A 114 0.67 0.01 -28.83
N CYS A 115 -0.29 -0.20 -27.94
CA CYS A 115 -1.58 -0.78 -28.30
C CYS A 115 -2.69 0.19 -27.89
N LEU A 116 -3.37 0.79 -28.85
CA LEU A 116 -4.38 1.82 -28.59
C LEU A 116 -5.79 1.22 -28.68
N SER A 117 -6.69 1.63 -27.78
CA SER A 117 -8.11 1.27 -27.81
C SER A 117 -8.98 2.53 -27.96
N GLU A 118 -10.24 2.36 -28.39
CA GLU A 118 -11.16 3.47 -28.69
C GLU A 118 -10.52 4.61 -29.49
N THR A 119 -9.70 4.35 -30.51
CA THR A 119 -8.93 5.43 -31.18
C THR A 119 -9.81 6.59 -31.68
N ARG A 120 -11.04 6.29 -32.12
CA ARG A 120 -12.03 7.23 -32.68
C ARG A 120 -11.52 7.98 -33.93
N VAL A 121 -10.46 7.48 -34.54
CA VAL A 121 -9.90 8.00 -35.80
C VAL A 121 -10.71 7.40 -36.96
N LYS A 122 -11.17 8.23 -37.90
CA LYS A 122 -11.76 7.74 -39.17
C LYS A 122 -10.66 7.23 -40.10
N ALA A 123 -10.90 6.15 -40.85
CA ALA A 123 -9.92 5.55 -41.76
C ALA A 123 -9.33 6.57 -42.77
N GLU A 124 -10.16 7.45 -43.33
CA GLU A 124 -9.74 8.56 -44.20
C GLU A 124 -8.64 9.45 -43.58
N LYS A 125 -8.59 9.54 -42.24
CA LYS A 125 -7.65 10.36 -41.48
C LYS A 125 -6.47 9.56 -40.89
N SER A 126 -6.49 8.23 -40.92
CA SER A 126 -5.40 7.41 -40.37
C SER A 126 -4.13 7.46 -41.22
N ASN A 127 -4.25 7.73 -42.52
CA ASN A 127 -3.10 7.72 -43.43
C ASN A 127 -2.46 9.12 -43.51
N VAL A 128 -3.27 10.18 -43.68
CA VAL A 128 -2.76 11.53 -44.00
C VAL A 128 -2.04 12.23 -42.85
N ASN A 129 -2.46 12.03 -41.59
CA ASN A 129 -1.93 12.77 -40.44
C ASN A 129 -0.82 12.05 -39.65
N PHE A 130 -0.64 10.75 -39.87
CA PHE A 130 0.18 9.92 -38.97
C PHE A 130 1.54 9.54 -39.54
N ASP A 131 1.74 9.54 -40.86
CA ASP A 131 3.02 9.19 -41.48
C ASP A 131 4.20 10.05 -40.95
N SER A 132 3.97 11.34 -40.71
CA SER A 132 4.98 12.26 -40.15
C SER A 132 5.19 12.11 -38.64
N LEU A 133 4.20 11.60 -37.90
CA LEU A 133 4.27 11.38 -36.45
C LEU A 133 4.80 9.98 -36.10
N LEU A 134 4.63 9.01 -37.00
CA LEU A 134 4.93 7.59 -36.82
C LEU A 134 6.04 7.08 -37.74
N VAL A 135 6.88 7.96 -38.30
CA VAL A 135 7.97 7.63 -39.26
C VAL A 135 8.80 6.39 -38.88
N ASN A 136 9.06 6.19 -37.58
CA ASN A 136 9.89 5.09 -37.04
C ASN A 136 9.08 3.89 -36.52
N TRP A 137 7.77 3.86 -36.78
CA TRP A 137 6.85 2.81 -36.35
C TRP A 137 6.22 2.13 -37.56
N TYR A 138 5.90 0.85 -37.41
CA TYR A 138 4.87 0.17 -38.18
C TYR A 138 3.54 0.28 -37.44
N VAL A 139 2.43 0.20 -38.17
CA VAL A 139 1.06 0.32 -37.63
C VAL A 139 0.20 -0.78 -38.23
N SER A 140 -0.60 -1.42 -37.39
CA SER A 140 -1.69 -2.31 -37.77
C SER A 140 -2.95 -1.89 -37.03
N THR A 141 -4.11 -2.11 -37.64
CA THR A 141 -5.41 -1.62 -37.16
C THR A 141 -6.50 -2.63 -37.50
N ASN A 142 -7.67 -2.52 -36.88
CA ASN A 142 -8.85 -3.34 -37.20
C ASN A 142 -9.96 -2.61 -37.97
N TYR A 143 -9.61 -1.67 -38.87
CA TYR A 143 -10.62 -0.94 -39.67
C TYR A 143 -11.54 -1.85 -40.48
N ASP A 144 -11.04 -2.98 -40.98
CA ASP A 144 -11.81 -3.95 -41.78
C ASP A 144 -12.84 -4.74 -40.94
N PHE A 145 -12.72 -4.72 -39.61
CA PHE A 145 -13.55 -5.47 -38.67
C PHE A 145 -14.39 -4.58 -37.73
N ALA A 146 -13.96 -3.33 -37.49
CA ALA A 146 -14.62 -2.41 -36.58
C ALA A 146 -14.71 -0.98 -37.13
N ILE A 147 -15.93 -0.44 -37.09
CA ILE A 147 -16.20 0.98 -37.40
C ILE A 147 -15.30 1.89 -36.53
N ASN A 148 -14.57 2.77 -37.21
CA ASN A 148 -13.53 3.67 -36.67
C ASN A 148 -12.27 2.97 -36.11
N GLY A 149 -11.95 1.73 -36.51
CA GLY A 149 -10.65 1.09 -36.27
C GLY A 149 -10.22 1.17 -34.81
N ARG A 150 -11.05 0.56 -33.95
CA ARG A 150 -11.03 0.77 -32.50
C ARG A 150 -9.73 0.32 -31.84
N ILE A 151 -9.04 -0.66 -32.41
CA ILE A 151 -7.79 -1.22 -31.90
C ILE A 151 -6.68 -0.95 -32.90
N TRP A 152 -5.58 -0.36 -32.44
CA TRP A 152 -4.34 -0.21 -33.21
C TRP A 152 -3.19 -0.88 -32.45
N ILE A 153 -2.30 -1.59 -33.15
CA ILE A 153 -0.99 -2.00 -32.64
C ILE A 153 0.08 -1.27 -33.46
N LEU A 154 0.98 -0.59 -32.77
CA LEU A 154 2.13 0.08 -33.33
C LEU A 154 3.40 -0.54 -32.73
N TRP A 155 4.44 -0.73 -33.53
CA TRP A 155 5.75 -1.17 -33.04
C TRP A 155 6.88 -0.46 -33.77
N LYS A 156 8.00 -0.22 -33.10
CA LYS A 156 9.16 0.40 -33.76
C LYS A 156 9.70 -0.50 -34.88
N LYS A 157 10.22 0.12 -35.95
CA LYS A 157 10.74 -0.59 -37.14
C LYS A 157 11.91 -1.53 -36.86
N ASN A 158 12.58 -1.42 -35.70
CA ASN A 158 13.64 -2.33 -35.26
C ASN A 158 13.14 -3.56 -34.48
N ILE A 159 11.82 -3.71 -34.29
CA ILE A 159 11.20 -4.87 -33.64
C ILE A 159 10.61 -5.79 -34.72
N GLU A 160 11.03 -7.06 -34.75
CA GLU A 160 10.41 -8.09 -35.57
C GLU A 160 9.06 -8.49 -34.94
N LEU A 161 7.95 -8.02 -35.53
CA LEU A 161 6.59 -8.33 -35.10
C LEU A 161 5.71 -8.57 -36.34
N SER A 162 4.99 -9.68 -36.37
CA SER A 162 4.04 -10.06 -37.43
C SER A 162 2.63 -10.22 -36.87
N ILE A 163 1.67 -9.54 -37.50
CA ILE A 163 0.24 -9.64 -37.16
C ILE A 163 -0.29 -10.95 -37.75
N PHE A 164 -1.05 -11.72 -36.96
CA PHE A 164 -1.61 -13.00 -37.41
C PHE A 164 -3.09 -13.22 -37.03
N GLN A 165 -3.67 -12.35 -36.20
CA GLN A 165 -5.10 -12.35 -35.89
C GLN A 165 -5.59 -10.91 -35.79
N VAL A 166 -6.73 -10.61 -36.41
CA VAL A 166 -7.41 -9.31 -36.32
C VAL A 166 -8.92 -9.60 -36.25
N SER A 167 -9.62 -8.96 -35.33
CA SER A 167 -11.09 -8.94 -35.28
C SER A 167 -11.59 -7.58 -34.76
N ASP A 168 -12.88 -7.47 -34.51
CA ASP A 168 -13.52 -6.28 -33.95
C ASP A 168 -13.05 -5.96 -32.51
N GLN A 169 -12.64 -6.99 -31.76
CA GLN A 169 -12.33 -6.94 -30.33
C GLN A 169 -10.90 -7.37 -29.95
N ILE A 170 -10.11 -7.94 -30.87
CA ILE A 170 -8.70 -8.32 -30.61
C ILE A 170 -7.80 -8.10 -31.84
N ILE A 171 -6.55 -7.71 -31.60
CA ILE A 171 -5.45 -7.84 -32.57
C ILE A 171 -4.33 -8.63 -31.89
N SER A 172 -3.82 -9.69 -32.53
CA SER A 172 -2.71 -10.50 -32.01
C SER A 172 -1.52 -10.50 -32.96
N ALA A 173 -0.33 -10.37 -32.38
CA ALA A 173 0.94 -10.28 -33.07
C ALA A 173 1.98 -11.20 -32.43
N LYS A 174 2.87 -11.77 -33.24
CA LYS A 174 3.95 -12.65 -32.81
C LYS A 174 5.28 -11.97 -33.10
N GLY A 175 6.22 -12.02 -32.17
CA GLY A 175 7.52 -11.38 -32.33
C GLY A 175 8.64 -12.11 -31.61
N LYS A 176 9.82 -11.50 -31.58
CA LYS A 176 10.96 -11.96 -30.79
C LYS A 176 11.56 -10.81 -29.99
N TYR A 177 11.96 -11.11 -28.75
CA TYR A 177 12.68 -10.18 -27.89
C TYR A 177 13.91 -10.88 -27.29
N ASN A 178 15.11 -10.32 -27.54
CA ASN A 178 16.40 -10.94 -27.18
C ASN A 178 16.48 -12.44 -27.57
N GLY A 179 16.02 -12.76 -28.79
CA GLY A 179 15.95 -14.14 -29.32
C GLY A 179 14.76 -14.98 -28.86
N ASN A 180 14.10 -14.62 -27.74
CA ASN A 180 12.95 -15.36 -27.21
C ASN A 180 11.67 -14.99 -27.97
N PRO A 181 10.88 -15.96 -28.47
CA PRO A 181 9.62 -15.67 -29.11
C PRO A 181 8.56 -15.24 -28.09
N PHE A 182 7.65 -14.36 -28.51
CA PHE A 182 6.50 -13.97 -27.70
C PHE A 182 5.27 -13.69 -28.57
N VAL A 183 4.10 -13.73 -27.94
CA VAL A 183 2.82 -13.30 -28.52
C VAL A 183 2.29 -12.15 -27.68
N ILE A 184 1.81 -11.11 -28.36
CA ILE A 184 1.14 -9.95 -27.76
C ILE A 184 -0.24 -9.78 -28.37
N SER A 185 -1.26 -9.55 -27.52
CA SER A 185 -2.62 -9.27 -27.98
C SER A 185 -3.17 -7.98 -27.38
N ALA A 186 -3.68 -7.10 -28.23
CA ALA A 186 -4.39 -5.88 -27.85
C ALA A 186 -5.90 -6.15 -27.85
N VAL A 187 -6.57 -5.88 -26.73
CA VAL A 187 -7.99 -6.19 -26.52
C VAL A 187 -8.84 -4.92 -26.36
N TYR A 188 -10.01 -4.91 -27.00
CA TYR A 188 -11.09 -3.98 -26.70
C TYR A 188 -12.42 -4.74 -26.74
N GLY A 189 -12.80 -5.33 -25.61
CA GLY A 189 -14.03 -6.13 -25.47
C GLY A 189 -15.30 -5.28 -25.62
N SER A 190 -16.36 -5.87 -26.16
CA SER A 190 -17.64 -5.19 -26.30
C SER A 190 -18.27 -4.88 -24.93
N ASN A 191 -18.99 -3.75 -24.87
CA ASN A 191 -19.88 -3.46 -23.73
C ASN A 191 -21.11 -4.37 -23.72
N ASP A 192 -21.55 -4.84 -24.89
CA ASP A 192 -22.64 -5.81 -25.02
C ASP A 192 -22.14 -7.23 -24.70
N THR A 193 -22.81 -7.91 -23.78
CA THR A 193 -22.44 -9.24 -23.29
C THR A 193 -22.43 -10.30 -24.39
N ILE A 194 -23.44 -10.31 -25.27
CA ILE A 194 -23.57 -11.32 -26.32
C ILE A 194 -22.43 -11.16 -27.33
N SER A 195 -22.19 -9.94 -27.80
CA SER A 195 -21.08 -9.59 -28.71
C SER A 195 -19.71 -9.88 -28.07
N ARG A 196 -19.57 -9.69 -26.76
CA ARG A 196 -18.31 -9.96 -26.02
C ARG A 196 -17.94 -11.44 -26.00
N ARG A 197 -18.89 -12.37 -26.11
CA ARG A 197 -18.59 -13.82 -26.20
C ARG A 197 -17.75 -14.19 -27.43
N GLN A 198 -17.78 -13.39 -28.51
CA GLN A 198 -16.89 -13.60 -29.64
C GLN A 198 -15.41 -13.39 -29.28
N LEU A 199 -15.10 -12.47 -28.36
CA LEU A 199 -13.74 -12.30 -27.84
C LEU A 199 -13.26 -13.59 -27.14
N TRP A 200 -14.11 -14.23 -26.33
CA TRP A 200 -13.78 -15.47 -25.65
C TRP A 200 -13.43 -16.60 -26.64
N GLN A 201 -14.24 -16.77 -27.69
CA GLN A 201 -13.95 -17.72 -28.78
C GLN A 201 -12.62 -17.42 -29.47
N ASN A 202 -12.38 -16.15 -29.81
CA ASN A 202 -11.13 -15.69 -30.43
C ASN A 202 -9.90 -15.98 -29.55
N LEU A 203 -10.03 -15.92 -28.21
CA LEU A 203 -8.96 -16.26 -27.25
C LEU A 203 -8.71 -17.77 -27.18
N HIS A 204 -9.76 -18.61 -27.21
CA HIS A 204 -9.60 -20.07 -27.27
C HIS A 204 -9.04 -20.57 -28.61
N GLU A 205 -9.31 -19.89 -29.72
CA GLU A 205 -8.64 -20.15 -31.01
C GLU A 205 -7.17 -19.71 -30.98
N LEU A 206 -6.90 -18.55 -30.40
CA LEU A 206 -5.56 -18.00 -30.26
C LEU A 206 -4.65 -18.91 -29.42
N GLU A 207 -5.10 -19.36 -28.24
CA GLU A 207 -4.34 -20.26 -27.36
C GLU A 207 -3.95 -21.54 -28.10
N ARG A 208 -4.91 -22.21 -28.75
CA ARG A 208 -4.67 -23.42 -29.57
C ARG A 208 -3.65 -23.19 -30.70
N ASN A 209 -3.62 -21.99 -31.27
CA ASN A 209 -2.70 -21.63 -32.36
C ASN A 209 -1.28 -21.26 -31.88
N ILE A 210 -1.12 -20.81 -30.63
CA ILE A 210 0.18 -20.38 -30.09
C ILE A 210 0.83 -21.43 -29.19
N GLY A 211 0.04 -22.32 -28.58
CA GLY A 211 0.50 -23.37 -27.68
C GLY A 211 1.40 -22.83 -26.55
N HIS A 212 2.56 -23.45 -26.36
CA HIS A 212 3.49 -23.12 -25.27
C HIS A 212 4.26 -21.79 -25.41
N LEU A 213 3.86 -20.89 -26.31
CA LEU A 213 4.53 -19.60 -26.47
C LEU A 213 4.26 -18.67 -25.26
N PRO A 214 5.26 -17.87 -24.83
CA PRO A 214 5.06 -16.75 -23.92
C PRO A 214 4.01 -15.79 -24.46
N TRP A 215 2.89 -15.65 -23.75
CA TRP A 215 1.76 -14.82 -24.19
C TRP A 215 1.42 -13.76 -23.15
N ILE A 216 1.33 -12.51 -23.63
CA ILE A 216 0.75 -11.38 -22.91
C ILE A 216 -0.44 -10.85 -23.70
N LEU A 217 -1.54 -10.56 -23.03
CA LEU A 217 -2.67 -9.84 -23.60
C LEU A 217 -3.08 -8.70 -22.69
N GLY A 218 -3.46 -7.56 -23.26
CA GLY A 218 -3.85 -6.41 -22.46
C GLY A 218 -4.74 -5.45 -23.22
N GLY A 219 -5.52 -4.69 -22.46
CA GLY A 219 -6.49 -3.76 -23.01
C GLY A 219 -7.70 -3.61 -22.10
N ASP A 220 -8.78 -3.09 -22.67
CA ASP A 220 -10.05 -2.86 -21.97
C ASP A 220 -11.00 -4.02 -22.27
N PHE A 221 -11.36 -4.79 -21.25
CA PHE A 221 -12.27 -5.93 -21.40
C PHE A 221 -13.75 -5.51 -21.29
N ASN A 222 -14.03 -4.27 -20.85
CA ASN A 222 -15.36 -3.77 -20.48
C ASN A 222 -16.14 -4.66 -19.48
N ILE A 223 -15.42 -5.48 -18.71
CA ILE A 223 -15.94 -6.29 -17.61
C ILE A 223 -14.91 -6.44 -16.47
N THR A 224 -15.39 -6.55 -15.24
CA THR A 224 -14.60 -6.87 -14.04
C THR A 224 -14.43 -8.38 -13.89
N LEU A 225 -13.27 -8.83 -13.40
CA LEU A 225 -13.00 -10.25 -13.15
C LEU A 225 -13.58 -10.71 -11.80
N TYR A 226 -13.71 -9.79 -10.83
CA TYR A 226 -14.29 -10.07 -9.52
C TYR A 226 -15.35 -9.02 -9.15
N PRO A 227 -16.42 -9.41 -8.42
CA PRO A 227 -17.46 -8.47 -7.99
C PRO A 227 -16.94 -7.27 -7.17
N ASN A 228 -15.85 -7.45 -6.41
CA ASN A 228 -15.25 -6.42 -5.57
C ASN A 228 -14.39 -5.38 -6.34
N GLU A 229 -14.31 -5.47 -7.67
CA GLU A 229 -13.56 -4.54 -8.52
C GLU A 229 -14.40 -3.36 -9.05
N ILE A 230 -15.53 -3.09 -8.39
CA ILE A 230 -16.41 -1.91 -8.58
C ILE A 230 -16.48 -1.06 -7.30
N SER A 231 -16.60 0.26 -7.43
CA SER A 231 -16.59 1.19 -6.28
C SER A 231 -17.83 1.12 -5.39
N ASP A 232 -18.93 0.60 -5.91
CA ASP A 232 -20.25 0.47 -5.29
C ASP A 232 -20.56 -0.96 -4.80
N TYR A 233 -19.52 -1.81 -4.70
CA TYR A 233 -19.62 -3.21 -4.29
C TYR A 233 -20.39 -3.44 -2.97
N GLU A 234 -20.19 -2.56 -1.97
CA GLU A 234 -20.89 -2.65 -0.67
C GLU A 234 -22.41 -2.45 -0.79
N LEU A 235 -22.91 -1.87 -1.89
CA LEU A 235 -24.34 -1.64 -2.15
C LEU A 235 -24.97 -2.72 -3.03
N LEU A 236 -24.19 -3.37 -3.90
CA LEU A 236 -24.68 -4.28 -4.94
C LEU A 236 -24.74 -5.76 -4.53
N SER A 237 -24.34 -6.09 -3.30
CA SER A 237 -24.29 -7.47 -2.76
C SER A 237 -23.16 -8.33 -3.39
N PRO A 238 -22.58 -9.32 -2.68
CA PRO A 238 -21.35 -9.99 -3.12
C PRO A 238 -21.55 -11.06 -4.22
N TYR A 239 -22.70 -11.07 -4.90
CA TYR A 239 -23.03 -12.07 -5.92
C TYR A 239 -22.21 -11.84 -7.20
N SER A 240 -21.66 -12.92 -7.75
CA SER A 240 -21.13 -12.90 -9.10
C SER A 240 -22.28 -12.78 -10.09
N SER A 241 -22.10 -12.00 -11.17
CA SER A 241 -23.04 -12.02 -12.28
C SER A 241 -22.62 -13.09 -13.29
N PRO A 242 -23.54 -13.66 -14.09
CA PRO A 242 -23.19 -14.68 -15.07
C PRO A 242 -22.09 -14.24 -16.04
N GLU A 243 -22.01 -12.94 -16.34
CA GLU A 243 -20.94 -12.41 -17.20
C GLU A 243 -19.57 -12.40 -16.52
N ILE A 244 -19.52 -12.21 -15.19
CA ILE A 244 -18.28 -12.30 -14.41
C ILE A 244 -17.83 -13.76 -14.33
N GLU A 245 -18.78 -14.70 -14.14
CA GLU A 245 -18.52 -16.14 -14.14
C GLU A 245 -17.99 -16.59 -15.52
N GLU A 246 -18.64 -16.20 -16.62
CA GLU A 246 -18.14 -16.46 -18.00
C GLU A 246 -16.71 -15.93 -18.22
N PHE A 247 -16.38 -14.76 -17.68
CA PHE A 247 -15.03 -14.20 -17.81
C PHE A 247 -14.01 -14.95 -16.96
N GLN A 248 -14.38 -15.34 -15.73
CA GLN A 248 -13.56 -16.17 -14.85
C GLN A 248 -13.27 -17.54 -15.50
N ASP A 249 -14.28 -18.20 -16.04
CA ASP A 249 -14.15 -19.50 -16.72
C ASP A 249 -13.17 -19.43 -17.89
N VAL A 250 -13.26 -18.39 -18.72
CA VAL A 250 -12.33 -18.15 -19.84
C VAL A 250 -10.91 -17.91 -19.33
N THR A 251 -10.71 -17.10 -18.28
CA THR A 251 -9.36 -16.90 -17.72
C THR A 251 -8.77 -18.16 -17.10
N HIS A 252 -9.58 -18.98 -16.43
CA HIS A 252 -9.13 -20.28 -15.87
C HIS A 252 -8.80 -21.29 -16.98
N ALA A 253 -9.67 -21.44 -17.97
CA ALA A 253 -9.50 -22.41 -19.05
C ALA A 253 -8.29 -22.11 -19.95
N LEU A 254 -7.82 -20.86 -19.97
CA LEU A 254 -6.64 -20.40 -20.71
C LEU A 254 -5.38 -20.24 -19.83
N ASP A 255 -5.47 -20.58 -18.53
CA ASP A 255 -4.42 -20.39 -17.52
C ASP A 255 -3.83 -18.96 -17.52
N LEU A 256 -4.72 -17.97 -17.59
CA LEU A 256 -4.40 -16.55 -17.68
C LEU A 256 -4.47 -15.86 -16.32
N HIS A 257 -3.35 -15.32 -15.89
CA HIS A 257 -3.19 -14.64 -14.60
C HIS A 257 -3.00 -13.14 -14.78
N ASP A 258 -3.61 -12.33 -13.91
CA ASP A 258 -3.37 -10.86 -13.87
C ASP A 258 -1.86 -10.64 -13.65
N HIS A 259 -1.18 -9.98 -14.60
CA HIS A 259 0.24 -9.67 -14.48
C HIS A 259 0.44 -8.77 -13.25
N PRO A 260 1.38 -9.07 -12.33
CA PRO A 260 1.69 -8.20 -11.19
C PRO A 260 1.90 -6.74 -11.62
N PHE A 261 1.07 -5.85 -11.08
CA PHE A 261 1.01 -4.45 -11.49
C PHE A 261 1.12 -3.48 -10.31
N PHE A 262 1.55 -2.25 -10.64
CA PHE A 262 1.50 -1.11 -9.75
C PHE A 262 0.43 -0.10 -10.21
N SER A 263 0.09 0.86 -9.34
CA SER A 263 -0.85 1.99 -9.60
C SER A 263 -2.34 1.68 -9.28
N PRO A 264 -3.39 2.45 -9.67
CA PRO A 264 -4.70 2.39 -9.02
C PRO A 264 -5.49 1.12 -9.36
N LEU A 265 -6.29 0.67 -8.39
CA LEU A 265 -7.17 -0.50 -8.53
C LEU A 265 -8.24 -0.31 -9.62
N PHE A 266 -8.80 0.90 -9.76
CA PHE A 266 -9.79 1.22 -10.77
C PHE A 266 -9.15 1.95 -11.95
N THR A 267 -9.50 1.52 -13.17
CA THR A 267 -8.94 2.02 -14.43
C THR A 267 -9.93 2.90 -15.19
N TRP A 268 -11.22 2.74 -14.92
CA TRP A 268 -12.32 3.53 -15.47
C TRP A 268 -13.12 4.21 -14.36
N SER A 269 -13.66 5.41 -14.64
CA SER A 269 -14.73 6.01 -13.83
C SER A 269 -15.66 6.88 -14.67
N ASN A 270 -16.91 7.03 -14.22
CA ASN A 270 -17.92 7.85 -14.88
C ASN A 270 -17.71 9.37 -14.72
N LYS A 271 -16.78 9.78 -13.84
CA LYS A 271 -16.41 11.18 -13.54
C LYS A 271 -17.56 12.07 -13.05
N GLN A 272 -18.65 11.49 -12.53
CA GLN A 272 -19.79 12.24 -11.99
C GLN A 272 -19.60 12.52 -10.49
N SER A 273 -19.79 13.78 -10.07
CA SER A 273 -19.45 14.21 -8.70
C SER A 273 -20.47 13.81 -7.62
N GLY A 274 -21.70 13.41 -7.99
CA GLY A 274 -22.76 13.00 -7.05
C GLY A 274 -23.12 11.50 -7.13
N SER A 275 -22.57 10.80 -8.12
CA SER A 275 -22.91 9.41 -8.48
C SER A 275 -21.64 8.69 -8.94
N TYR A 276 -20.53 8.91 -8.25
CA TYR A 276 -19.22 8.45 -8.68
C TYR A 276 -19.14 6.92 -8.74
N LEU A 277 -18.93 6.39 -9.95
CA LEU A 277 -18.71 4.97 -10.20
C LEU A 277 -17.33 4.77 -10.81
N ALA A 278 -16.58 3.81 -10.29
CA ALA A 278 -15.28 3.39 -10.79
C ALA A 278 -15.16 1.87 -10.85
N ARG A 279 -14.42 1.35 -11.85
CA ARG A 279 -14.32 -0.08 -12.16
C ARG A 279 -12.91 -0.44 -12.65
N LYS A 280 -12.46 -1.69 -12.43
CA LYS A 280 -11.23 -2.25 -13.04
C LYS A 280 -11.59 -2.98 -14.34
N LEU A 281 -11.57 -2.25 -15.46
CA LEU A 281 -11.93 -2.78 -16.79
C LEU A 281 -10.70 -3.06 -17.66
N ASP A 282 -9.61 -2.31 -17.44
CA ASP A 282 -8.35 -2.49 -18.15
C ASP A 282 -7.50 -3.52 -17.39
N ARG A 283 -6.97 -4.50 -18.11
CA ARG A 283 -6.14 -5.59 -17.56
C ARG A 283 -4.95 -5.89 -18.46
N VAL A 284 -3.98 -6.59 -17.87
CA VAL A 284 -2.90 -7.24 -18.58
C VAL A 284 -2.77 -8.65 -18.01
N PHE A 285 -3.13 -9.65 -18.80
CA PHE A 285 -3.00 -11.06 -18.45
C PHE A 285 -1.75 -11.67 -19.07
N ILE A 286 -1.25 -12.72 -18.44
CA ILE A 286 -0.12 -13.53 -18.90
C ILE A 286 -0.38 -15.01 -18.65
N ASN A 287 0.17 -15.87 -19.52
CA ASN A 287 0.28 -17.30 -19.27
C ASN A 287 1.57 -17.63 -18.47
N PRO A 288 1.71 -18.85 -17.90
CA PRO A 288 2.91 -19.21 -17.13
C PRO A 288 4.20 -19.15 -17.95
N ASN A 289 4.13 -19.42 -19.25
CA ASN A 289 5.27 -19.36 -20.17
C ASN A 289 5.88 -17.95 -20.21
N TRP A 290 5.04 -16.90 -20.14
CA TRP A 290 5.52 -15.52 -20.02
C TRP A 290 6.31 -15.28 -18.73
N VAL A 291 5.79 -15.72 -17.58
CA VAL A 291 6.48 -15.56 -16.27
C VAL A 291 7.85 -16.24 -16.30
N ASN A 292 7.92 -17.45 -16.85
CA ASN A 292 9.16 -18.22 -16.94
C ASN A 292 10.21 -17.55 -17.84
N THR A 293 9.80 -16.99 -18.98
CA THR A 293 10.70 -16.36 -19.97
C THR A 293 11.08 -14.92 -19.62
N PHE A 294 10.14 -14.12 -19.10
CA PHE A 294 10.30 -12.68 -18.88
C PHE A 294 10.15 -12.30 -17.40
N GLN A 295 10.88 -12.98 -16.51
CA GLN A 295 10.82 -12.81 -15.04
C GLN A 295 11.00 -11.37 -14.52
N SER A 296 11.57 -10.47 -15.33
CA SER A 296 11.77 -9.04 -15.02
C SER A 296 10.65 -8.12 -15.55
N SER A 297 9.59 -8.65 -16.15
CA SER A 297 8.44 -7.86 -16.61
C SER A 297 7.60 -7.35 -15.45
N PHE A 298 6.96 -6.19 -15.65
CA PHE A 298 6.07 -5.54 -14.71
C PHE A 298 5.04 -4.71 -15.47
N VAL A 299 3.90 -4.44 -14.84
CA VAL A 299 2.83 -3.60 -15.41
C VAL A 299 2.64 -2.35 -14.54
N GLU A 300 2.36 -1.21 -15.17
CA GLU A 300 2.06 0.05 -14.48
C GLU A 300 0.82 0.71 -15.10
N PHE A 301 -0.26 0.83 -14.35
CA PHE A 301 -1.47 1.53 -14.80
C PHE A 301 -1.33 3.05 -14.61
N LEU A 302 -0.94 3.75 -15.66
CA LEU A 302 -0.71 5.20 -15.60
C LEU A 302 -2.03 5.96 -15.40
N SER A 303 -2.03 6.94 -14.50
CA SER A 303 -3.24 7.68 -14.13
C SER A 303 -3.70 8.63 -15.27
N PRO A 304 -5.02 8.85 -15.46
CA PRO A 304 -5.52 9.68 -16.57
C PRO A 304 -5.15 11.17 -16.40
N GLY A 305 -4.02 11.60 -16.97
CA GLY A 305 -3.58 12.99 -16.89
C GLY A 305 -2.31 13.31 -17.68
N VAL A 306 -2.02 14.60 -17.81
CA VAL A 306 -0.76 15.13 -18.40
C VAL A 306 0.41 15.03 -17.40
N SER A 307 0.11 14.69 -16.14
CA SER A 307 1.10 14.61 -15.07
C SER A 307 2.06 13.43 -15.29
N ASN A 308 3.33 13.77 -15.46
CA ASN A 308 4.41 13.13 -14.73
C ASN A 308 3.96 12.84 -13.28
N HIS A 309 3.89 11.57 -12.86
CA HIS A 309 3.35 11.19 -11.54
C HIS A 309 4.03 11.89 -10.34
N CYS A 310 5.19 12.54 -10.54
CA CYS A 310 5.82 13.42 -9.58
C CYS A 310 4.96 14.65 -9.22
N ASP A 311 4.34 15.33 -10.19
CA ASP A 311 3.71 16.64 -9.94
C ASP A 311 2.39 16.52 -9.18
N ASP A 312 1.53 15.54 -9.51
CA ASP A 312 0.35 15.22 -8.70
C ASP A 312 0.70 14.74 -7.29
N VAL A 313 1.77 13.94 -7.13
CA VAL A 313 2.26 13.53 -5.80
C VAL A 313 2.78 14.74 -5.01
N VAL A 314 3.52 15.64 -5.66
CA VAL A 314 3.99 16.90 -5.07
C VAL A 314 2.83 17.81 -4.72
N ALA A 315 1.79 17.89 -5.56
CA ALA A 315 0.57 18.65 -5.29
C ALA A 315 -0.20 18.09 -4.09
N ALA A 316 -0.41 16.78 -4.03
CA ALA A 316 -1.06 16.11 -2.90
C ALA A 316 -0.28 16.28 -1.58
N VAL A 317 1.06 16.17 -1.63
CA VAL A 317 1.94 16.40 -0.48
C VAL A 317 1.90 17.88 -0.04
N LYS A 318 1.97 18.84 -0.98
CA LYS A 318 1.85 20.28 -0.70
C LYS A 318 0.49 20.60 -0.06
N TYR A 319 -0.60 20.09 -0.65
CA TYR A 319 -1.96 20.26 -0.15
C TYR A 319 -2.10 19.75 1.29
N PHE A 320 -1.56 18.56 1.58
CA PHE A 320 -1.56 18.04 2.94
C PHE A 320 -0.83 18.95 3.93
N PHE A 321 0.36 19.43 3.60
CA PHE A 321 1.10 20.34 4.48
C PHE A 321 0.45 21.72 4.59
N GLN A 322 -0.37 22.14 3.64
CA GLN A 322 -1.18 23.36 3.70
C GLN A 322 -2.40 23.21 4.62
N HIS A 323 -3.17 22.13 4.48
CA HIS A 323 -4.50 22.00 5.08
C HIS A 323 -4.60 20.97 6.22
N SER A 324 -3.50 20.29 6.57
CA SER A 324 -3.47 19.16 7.53
C SER A 324 -4.51 18.07 7.22
N THR A 325 -4.85 17.89 5.93
CA THR A 325 -5.87 16.94 5.46
C THR A 325 -5.38 16.22 4.20
N MET A 326 -5.78 14.95 4.06
CA MET A 326 -5.50 14.13 2.89
C MET A 326 -6.75 13.35 2.49
N LEU A 327 -6.83 12.92 1.23
CA LEU A 327 -7.91 12.05 0.77
C LEU A 327 -7.92 10.74 1.57
N PRO A 328 -9.10 10.21 1.98
CA PRO A 328 -9.20 8.98 2.76
C PRO A 328 -8.47 7.79 2.12
N THR A 329 -8.48 7.69 0.79
CA THR A 329 -7.78 6.65 0.02
C THR A 329 -6.28 6.65 0.27
N PHE A 330 -5.65 7.82 0.42
CA PHE A 330 -4.21 7.91 0.73
C PHE A 330 -3.91 7.45 2.15
N ASN A 331 -4.86 7.61 3.07
CA ASN A 331 -4.76 7.17 4.46
C ASN A 331 -5.25 5.73 4.71
N SER A 332 -5.76 5.06 3.67
CA SER A 332 -6.10 3.64 3.71
C SER A 332 -4.84 2.79 3.78
N THR A 333 -4.88 1.74 4.60
CA THR A 333 -3.74 0.88 4.93
C THR A 333 -4.11 -0.57 4.74
N THR A 334 -3.34 -1.29 3.93
CA THR A 334 -3.43 -2.74 3.85
C THR A 334 -2.61 -3.37 4.98
N ILE A 335 -3.20 -4.24 5.78
CA ILE A 335 -2.51 -5.03 6.80
C ILE A 335 -2.10 -6.36 6.16
N ALA A 336 -0.82 -6.52 5.84
CA ALA A 336 -0.24 -7.79 5.43
C ALA A 336 0.09 -8.63 6.68
N LEU A 337 -0.25 -9.91 6.67
CA LEU A 337 0.01 -10.84 7.78
C LEU A 337 1.29 -11.65 7.49
N ILE A 338 2.40 -11.32 8.16
CA ILE A 338 3.66 -12.06 8.02
C ILE A 338 3.72 -13.19 9.06
N PRO A 339 3.90 -14.47 8.68
CA PRO A 339 4.11 -15.56 9.62
C PRO A 339 5.35 -15.33 10.51
N LYS A 340 5.24 -15.58 11.82
CA LYS A 340 6.38 -15.61 12.76
C LYS A 340 6.98 -17.01 12.92
N VAL A 341 6.22 -18.04 12.55
CA VAL A 341 6.54 -19.46 12.70
C VAL A 341 6.14 -20.23 11.43
N PRO A 342 6.74 -21.39 11.15
CA PRO A 342 6.24 -22.31 10.14
C PRO A 342 4.80 -22.75 10.48
N ASN A 343 3.95 -22.89 9.45
CA ASN A 343 2.55 -23.35 9.59
C ASN A 343 1.73 -22.60 10.67
N PRO A 344 1.59 -21.26 10.56
CA PRO A 344 0.85 -20.46 11.54
C PRO A 344 -0.63 -20.87 11.60
N SER A 345 -1.14 -21.12 12.81
CA SER A 345 -2.52 -21.63 13.03
C SER A 345 -3.39 -20.67 13.85
N LYS A 346 -2.80 -19.68 14.51
CA LYS A 346 -3.47 -18.72 15.40
C LYS A 346 -3.10 -17.30 14.99
N VAL A 347 -4.01 -16.34 15.17
CA VAL A 347 -3.78 -14.92 14.81
C VAL A 347 -2.51 -14.34 15.46
N LYS A 348 -2.16 -14.78 16.68
CA LYS A 348 -0.93 -14.37 17.37
C LYS A 348 0.36 -14.81 16.67
N ASP A 349 0.30 -15.86 15.85
CA ASP A 349 1.42 -16.43 15.11
C ASP A 349 1.80 -15.55 13.90
N PHE A 350 0.96 -14.57 13.56
CA PHE A 350 1.24 -13.56 12.54
C PHE A 350 1.74 -12.25 13.14
N ARG A 351 2.49 -11.50 12.34
CA ARG A 351 2.90 -10.12 12.57
C ARG A 351 2.17 -9.22 11.55
N PRO A 352 1.28 -8.32 11.99
CA PRO A 352 0.60 -7.40 11.08
C PRO A 352 1.57 -6.28 10.64
N ILE A 353 1.74 -6.10 9.33
CA ILE A 353 2.51 -5.01 8.74
C ILE A 353 1.58 -4.08 7.96
N SER A 354 1.64 -2.79 8.28
CA SER A 354 0.88 -1.70 7.68
C SER A 354 1.48 -1.23 6.34
N CYS A 355 1.02 -1.82 5.25
CA CYS A 355 1.29 -1.37 3.89
C CYS A 355 0.51 -0.07 3.58
N CYS A 356 1.13 1.06 3.88
CA CYS A 356 0.61 2.41 3.60
C CYS A 356 0.93 2.87 2.17
N SER A 357 0.10 3.77 1.62
CA SER A 357 0.26 4.37 0.29
C SER A 357 1.58 5.14 0.10
N VAL A 358 2.01 5.32 -1.16
CA VAL A 358 3.25 6.06 -1.49
C VAL A 358 3.14 7.53 -1.07
N ILE A 359 2.00 8.19 -1.32
CA ILE A 359 1.76 9.59 -0.94
C ILE A 359 1.83 9.74 0.59
N TYR A 360 1.19 8.83 1.35
CA TYR A 360 1.28 8.82 2.80
C TYR A 360 2.72 8.61 3.29
N LYS A 361 3.45 7.63 2.74
CA LYS A 361 4.86 7.38 3.10
C LYS A 361 5.78 8.56 2.76
N SER A 362 5.48 9.33 1.72
CA SER A 362 6.20 10.57 1.39
C SER A 362 5.93 11.66 2.43
N ILE A 363 4.66 11.87 2.80
CA ILE A 363 4.25 12.77 3.88
C ILE A 363 4.94 12.40 5.20
N THR A 364 4.85 11.14 5.63
CA THR A 364 5.40 10.71 6.91
C THR A 364 6.92 10.74 6.94
N LYS A 365 7.62 10.44 5.83
CA LYS A 365 9.08 10.67 5.72
C LYS A 365 9.47 12.15 5.87
N ILE A 366 8.69 13.09 5.34
CA ILE A 366 8.96 14.53 5.52
C ILE A 366 8.74 14.96 6.98
N LEU A 367 7.67 14.47 7.63
CA LEU A 367 7.44 14.69 9.07
C LEU A 367 8.58 14.11 9.92
N VAL A 368 8.99 12.87 9.66
CA VAL A 368 10.14 12.22 10.31
C VAL A 368 11.41 13.05 10.15
N LYS A 369 11.77 13.46 8.93
CA LYS A 369 12.98 14.25 8.67
C LYS A 369 13.03 15.54 9.51
N ARG A 370 11.88 16.18 9.74
CA ARG A 370 11.74 17.39 10.57
C ARG A 370 11.78 17.11 12.07
N LEU A 371 11.29 15.95 12.53
CA LEU A 371 11.40 15.53 13.93
C LEU A 371 12.81 15.04 14.27
N THR A 372 13.46 14.28 13.38
CA THR A 372 14.78 13.69 13.62
C THR A 372 15.85 14.73 13.93
N SER A 373 15.77 15.94 13.38
CA SER A 373 16.68 17.05 13.72
C SER A 373 16.54 17.55 15.17
N LEU A 374 15.43 17.26 15.85
CA LEU A 374 15.18 17.67 17.24
C LEU A 374 15.51 16.56 18.25
N ILE A 375 15.60 15.30 17.80
CA ILE A 375 15.76 14.12 18.67
C ILE A 375 16.97 14.21 19.62
N PRO A 376 18.18 14.60 19.21
CA PRO A 376 19.36 14.60 20.09
C PRO A 376 19.25 15.53 21.30
N GLY A 377 18.42 16.58 21.24
CA GLY A 377 18.20 17.51 22.35
C GLY A 377 16.97 17.20 23.21
N ILE A 378 16.15 16.22 22.81
CA ILE A 378 14.87 15.88 23.47
C ILE A 378 14.95 14.53 24.20
N ILE A 379 15.70 13.58 23.65
CA ILE A 379 15.65 12.18 24.08
C ILE A 379 16.84 11.82 24.98
N SER A 380 16.54 11.07 26.04
CA SER A 380 17.51 10.60 27.04
C SER A 380 18.60 9.72 26.40
N LEU A 381 19.86 9.92 26.80
CA LEU A 381 21.04 9.27 26.17
C LEU A 381 21.02 7.72 26.23
N ASN A 382 20.29 7.14 27.18
CA ASN A 382 20.11 5.69 27.33
C ASN A 382 19.08 5.08 26.37
N GLN A 383 18.34 5.90 25.62
CA GLN A 383 17.38 5.47 24.61
C GLN A 383 18.06 5.37 23.24
N THR A 384 18.79 4.29 23.00
CA THR A 384 19.54 4.08 21.74
C THR A 384 18.70 3.48 20.61
N ALA A 385 17.63 2.74 20.94
CA ALA A 385 16.80 2.08 19.94
C ALA A 385 16.04 3.08 19.05
N LEU A 386 16.05 2.80 17.74
CA LEU A 386 15.34 3.56 16.69
C LEU A 386 15.86 5.00 16.47
N ILE A 387 17.03 5.36 17.01
CA ILE A 387 17.71 6.64 16.75
C ILE A 387 18.87 6.43 15.77
N LYS A 388 19.02 7.34 14.80
CA LYS A 388 20.09 7.25 13.79
C LYS A 388 21.46 7.49 14.44
N GLY A 389 22.38 6.55 14.27
CA GLY A 389 23.77 6.66 14.74
C GLY A 389 24.05 6.04 16.10
N MET A 390 23.02 5.57 16.81
CA MET A 390 23.16 4.84 18.08
C MET A 390 23.21 3.32 17.84
N SER A 391 23.91 2.58 18.69
CA SER A 391 23.99 1.12 18.62
C SER A 391 23.28 0.44 19.78
N ILE A 392 22.74 -0.77 19.56
CA ILE A 392 22.28 -1.62 20.66
C ILE A 392 23.44 -2.11 21.53
N VAL A 393 24.65 -2.19 20.95
CA VAL A 393 25.88 -2.57 21.65
C VAL A 393 26.18 -1.60 22.81
N ASP A 394 25.91 -0.31 22.62
CA ASP A 394 26.13 0.72 23.65
C ASP A 394 25.28 0.42 24.91
N ASN A 395 24.03 -0.03 24.73
CA ASN A 395 23.16 -0.45 25.83
C ASN A 395 23.62 -1.78 26.46
N THR A 396 24.16 -2.71 25.69
CA THR A 396 24.73 -3.95 26.22
C THR A 396 25.96 -3.67 27.08
N LEU A 397 26.87 -2.80 26.64
CA LEU A 397 28.04 -2.37 27.40
C LEU A 397 27.65 -1.62 28.67
N LEU A 398 26.70 -0.68 28.58
CA LEU A 398 26.16 0.02 29.75
C LEU A 398 25.55 -0.94 30.77
N ALA A 399 24.77 -1.93 30.33
CA ALA A 399 24.20 -2.95 31.21
C ALA A 399 25.27 -3.83 31.88
N GLN A 400 26.33 -4.21 31.16
CA GLN A 400 27.47 -4.94 31.71
C GLN A 400 28.21 -4.14 32.79
N GLU A 401 28.49 -2.85 32.54
CA GLU A 401 29.14 -1.96 33.50
C GLU A 401 28.28 -1.70 34.74
N LEU A 402 26.95 -1.53 34.58
CA LEU A 402 26.00 -1.36 35.69
C LEU A 402 25.94 -2.60 36.60
N VAL A 403 26.01 -3.81 36.05
CA VAL A 403 25.98 -5.07 36.81
C VAL A 403 27.37 -5.46 37.35
N ARG A 404 28.44 -4.79 36.91
CA ARG A 404 29.82 -5.10 37.29
C ARG A 404 30.03 -5.03 38.80
N GLY A 405 30.43 -6.15 39.40
CA GLY A 405 30.67 -6.24 40.84
C GLY A 405 29.44 -6.59 41.69
N TYR A 406 28.29 -6.91 41.10
CA TYR A 406 27.11 -7.42 41.82
C TYR A 406 27.39 -8.73 42.61
N GLY A 407 28.42 -9.49 42.26
CA GLY A 407 28.84 -10.71 42.98
C GLY A 407 29.79 -10.49 44.18
N ARG A 408 30.06 -9.25 44.60
CA ARG A 408 30.97 -8.96 45.73
C ARG A 408 30.26 -9.16 47.08
N LYS A 409 30.95 -9.76 48.05
CA LYS A 409 30.40 -10.14 49.37
C LYS A 409 29.93 -8.97 50.26
N ILE A 410 30.38 -7.74 50.00
CA ILE A 410 30.01 -6.54 50.76
C ILE A 410 29.60 -5.48 49.74
N ILE A 411 28.29 -5.33 49.53
CA ILE A 411 27.68 -4.34 48.63
C ILE A 411 26.35 -3.84 49.21
N SER A 412 25.93 -2.64 48.81
CA SER A 412 24.56 -2.18 49.04
C SER A 412 23.56 -3.12 48.33
N PRO A 413 22.37 -3.36 48.91
CA PRO A 413 21.28 -4.05 48.21
C PRO A 413 20.96 -3.37 46.87
N ARG A 414 20.72 -4.17 45.82
CA ARG A 414 20.38 -3.70 44.47
C ARG A 414 19.39 -4.65 43.81
N CYS A 415 18.57 -4.13 42.91
CA CYS A 415 17.71 -4.92 42.05
C CYS A 415 17.80 -4.41 40.60
N SER A 416 17.30 -5.22 39.66
CA SER A 416 17.13 -4.85 38.25
C SER A 416 15.71 -5.17 37.83
N LEU A 417 15.10 -4.31 37.01
CA LEU A 417 13.75 -4.48 36.49
C LEU A 417 13.81 -4.60 34.98
N MET A 418 13.27 -5.69 34.43
CA MET A 418 13.07 -5.88 32.99
C MET A 418 11.59 -5.68 32.68
N ILE A 419 11.27 -4.73 31.79
CA ILE A 419 9.91 -4.41 31.37
C ILE A 419 9.79 -4.71 29.87
N ASP A 420 8.77 -5.48 29.49
CA ASP A 420 8.34 -5.62 28.10
C ASP A 420 6.91 -5.08 27.94
N LEU A 421 6.61 -4.52 26.77
CA LEU A 421 5.35 -3.83 26.49
C LEU A 421 4.51 -4.64 25.49
N GLN A 422 3.44 -5.25 26.00
CA GLN A 422 2.51 -6.00 25.16
C GLN A 422 1.92 -5.09 24.07
N LYS A 423 2.14 -5.47 22.80
CA LYS A 423 1.62 -4.76 21.62
C LYS A 423 1.95 -3.25 21.59
N ALA A 424 3.18 -2.89 21.97
CA ALA A 424 3.60 -1.50 22.23
C ALA A 424 3.20 -0.43 21.17
N PHE A 425 3.14 -0.79 19.89
CA PHE A 425 2.68 0.10 18.82
C PHE A 425 1.14 0.22 18.76
N ASP A 426 0.42 -0.89 18.97
CA ASP A 426 -1.04 -0.96 18.85
C ASP A 426 -1.77 -0.38 20.08
N THR A 427 -1.09 -0.29 21.22
CA THR A 427 -1.67 0.15 22.51
C THR A 427 -1.52 1.64 22.80
N LEU A 428 -0.67 2.36 22.06
CA LEU A 428 -0.36 3.77 22.31
C LEU A 428 -1.58 4.69 22.10
N HIS A 429 -1.94 5.49 23.11
CA HIS A 429 -3.12 6.36 23.04
C HIS A 429 -2.86 7.65 22.25
N TRP A 430 -3.81 8.05 21.40
CA TRP A 430 -3.66 9.21 20.52
C TRP A 430 -3.57 10.54 21.28
N ASP A 431 -4.41 10.75 22.29
CA ASP A 431 -4.38 11.98 23.11
C ASP A 431 -3.08 12.11 23.92
N PHE A 432 -2.45 10.97 24.25
CA PHE A 432 -1.14 10.97 24.90
C PHE A 432 -0.06 11.47 23.94
N ILE A 433 -0.03 10.96 22.69
CA ILE A 433 0.86 11.47 21.64
C ILE A 433 0.65 12.97 21.45
N TYR A 434 -0.60 13.43 21.32
CA TYR A 434 -0.92 14.85 21.20
C TYR A 434 -0.39 15.68 22.37
N THR A 435 -0.60 15.22 23.61
CA THR A 435 -0.13 15.88 24.84
C THR A 435 1.40 15.99 24.86
N VAL A 436 2.12 14.92 24.48
CA VAL A 436 3.58 14.93 24.43
C VAL A 436 4.10 15.87 23.34
N LEU A 437 3.53 15.85 22.13
CA LEU A 437 3.93 16.76 21.05
C LEU A 437 3.68 18.24 21.42
N LYS A 438 2.62 18.51 22.19
CA LYS A 438 2.33 19.85 22.74
C LYS A 438 3.32 20.24 23.85
N ALA A 439 3.69 19.32 24.73
CA ALA A 439 4.70 19.54 25.78
C ALA A 439 6.10 19.81 25.20
N LEU A 440 6.42 19.24 24.04
CA LEU A 440 7.63 19.55 23.25
C LEU A 440 7.57 20.92 22.53
N ASN A 441 6.52 21.71 22.75
CA ASN A 441 6.32 23.04 22.18
C ASN A 441 6.43 23.07 20.64
N LEU A 442 5.97 22.01 19.97
CA LEU A 442 5.99 21.93 18.51
C LEU A 442 4.91 22.84 17.89
N PRO A 443 5.14 23.42 16.69
CA PRO A 443 4.15 24.29 16.05
C PRO A 443 2.80 23.56 15.85
N GLN A 444 1.68 24.19 16.21
CA GLN A 444 0.35 23.56 16.15
C GLN A 444 0.03 22.92 14.78
N ARG A 445 0.43 23.57 13.67
CA ARG A 445 0.27 23.02 12.31
C ARG A 445 1.04 21.70 12.10
N PHE A 446 2.19 21.53 12.75
CA PHE A 446 2.93 20.27 12.74
C PHE A 446 2.17 19.19 13.53
N ILE A 447 1.68 19.53 14.73
CA ILE A 447 0.87 18.63 15.56
C ILE A 447 -0.38 18.17 14.79
N ASN A 448 -1.13 19.09 14.19
CA ASN A 448 -2.33 18.78 13.39
C ASN A 448 -2.01 17.87 12.18
N CYS A 449 -0.89 18.09 11.48
CA CYS A 449 -0.44 17.19 10.42
C CYS A 449 -0.12 15.78 10.98
N THR A 450 0.62 15.69 12.08
CA THR A 450 0.97 14.42 12.71
C THR A 450 -0.26 13.66 13.19
N GLU A 451 -1.24 14.34 13.79
CA GLU A 451 -2.51 13.77 14.22
C GLU A 451 -3.34 13.25 13.04
N ALA A 452 -3.46 14.04 11.96
CA ALA A 452 -4.21 13.66 10.76
C ALA A 452 -3.69 12.37 10.10
N CYS A 453 -2.43 12.01 10.32
CA CYS A 453 -1.89 10.72 9.92
C CYS A 453 -2.60 9.56 10.65
N PHE A 454 -2.63 9.52 11.99
CA PHE A 454 -3.15 8.35 12.71
C PHE A 454 -4.67 8.37 12.97
N THR A 455 -5.29 9.51 13.29
CA THR A 455 -6.70 9.55 13.76
C THR A 455 -7.73 9.22 12.67
N LYS A 456 -7.37 9.41 11.41
CA LYS A 456 -8.21 9.18 10.22
C LYS A 456 -7.84 7.90 9.45
N ALA A 457 -7.01 7.04 10.03
CA ALA A 457 -6.55 5.82 9.37
C ALA A 457 -7.67 4.79 9.20
N ARG A 458 -7.75 4.18 8.01
CA ARG A 458 -8.58 3.01 7.71
C ARG A 458 -7.71 1.81 7.36
N PHE A 459 -8.21 0.62 7.66
CA PHE A 459 -7.46 -0.62 7.58
C PHE A 459 -8.28 -1.71 6.88
N SER A 460 -7.62 -2.49 6.04
CA SER A 460 -8.15 -3.69 5.37
C SER A 460 -7.11 -4.80 5.49
N ILE A 461 -7.52 -6.05 5.71
CA ILE A 461 -6.59 -7.17 5.89
C ILE A 461 -6.28 -7.79 4.53
N SER A 462 -5.00 -7.98 4.19
CA SER A 462 -4.62 -8.79 3.02
C SER A 462 -4.48 -10.25 3.45
N PHE A 463 -5.21 -11.13 2.77
CA PHE A 463 -5.23 -12.56 3.01
C PHE A 463 -5.41 -13.29 1.68
N ASN A 464 -4.50 -14.21 1.36
CA ASN A 464 -4.47 -14.98 0.10
C ASN A 464 -4.65 -14.12 -1.16
N GLY A 465 -3.94 -12.99 -1.25
CA GLY A 465 -4.01 -12.06 -2.38
C GLY A 465 -5.18 -11.05 -2.35
N SER A 466 -6.26 -11.38 -1.64
CA SER A 466 -7.46 -10.55 -1.53
C SER A 466 -7.41 -9.56 -0.36
N LEU A 467 -8.17 -8.46 -0.47
CA LEU A 467 -8.42 -7.52 0.61
C LEU A 467 -9.76 -7.83 1.29
N ILE A 468 -9.74 -8.00 2.62
CA ILE A 468 -10.88 -8.38 3.44
C ILE A 468 -11.20 -7.27 4.45
N GLY A 469 -12.44 -6.79 4.40
CA GLY A 469 -13.02 -5.79 5.31
C GLY A 469 -12.44 -4.38 5.17
N CYS A 470 -13.10 -3.41 5.80
CA CYS A 470 -12.57 -2.06 5.95
C CYS A 470 -13.01 -1.45 7.29
N PHE A 471 -12.07 -1.24 8.21
CA PHE A 471 -12.36 -0.73 9.56
C PHE A 471 -11.50 0.50 9.91
N LYS A 472 -11.97 1.32 10.85
CA LYS A 472 -11.25 2.51 11.33
C LYS A 472 -10.33 2.14 12.50
N GLY A 473 -9.17 2.77 12.59
CA GLY A 473 -8.38 2.76 13.84
C GLY A 473 -9.09 3.51 14.97
N THR A 474 -8.78 3.14 16.21
CA THR A 474 -9.26 3.83 17.43
C THR A 474 -8.13 4.21 18.39
N ARG A 475 -6.99 3.53 18.31
CA ARG A 475 -5.75 3.78 19.05
C ARG A 475 -4.58 3.16 18.31
N GLY A 476 -3.37 3.39 18.81
CA GLY A 476 -2.14 2.82 18.28
C GLY A 476 -1.60 3.53 17.05
N ILE A 477 -0.40 3.14 16.67
CA ILE A 477 0.39 3.68 15.56
C ILE A 477 0.87 2.53 14.66
N ARG A 478 1.04 2.79 13.37
CA ARG A 478 1.14 1.77 12.33
C ARG A 478 2.51 1.09 12.29
N GLN A 479 2.57 -0.21 12.59
CA GLN A 479 3.78 -1.01 12.39
C GLN A 479 4.12 -1.12 10.89
N GLY A 480 5.10 -0.35 10.41
CA GLY A 480 5.48 -0.23 8.99
C GLY A 480 5.37 1.18 8.41
N ASP A 481 4.82 2.14 9.17
CA ASP A 481 4.86 3.57 8.84
C ASP A 481 6.18 4.20 9.31
N PRO A 482 6.91 4.94 8.45
CA PRO A 482 8.08 5.73 8.83
C PRO A 482 7.93 6.60 10.09
N LEU A 483 6.75 7.18 10.34
CA LEU A 483 6.52 8.09 11.48
C LEU A 483 6.28 7.38 12.81
N SER A 484 5.83 6.12 12.79
CA SER A 484 5.48 5.40 14.01
C SER A 484 6.68 5.16 14.95
N PRO A 485 7.87 4.72 14.48
CA PRO A 485 9.05 4.58 15.33
C PRO A 485 9.38 5.84 16.14
N ILE A 486 9.48 7.00 15.48
CA ILE A 486 9.91 8.23 16.15
C ILE A 486 8.88 8.75 17.16
N LEU A 487 7.57 8.60 16.88
CA LEU A 487 6.51 8.92 17.84
C LEU A 487 6.53 7.98 19.05
N PHE A 488 6.85 6.69 18.84
CA PHE A 488 7.01 5.73 19.92
C PHE A 488 8.18 6.10 20.83
N VAL A 489 9.36 6.41 20.29
CA VAL A 489 10.54 6.82 21.10
C VAL A 489 10.24 8.11 21.88
N ILE A 490 9.63 9.11 21.24
CA ILE A 490 9.20 10.36 21.91
C ILE A 490 8.24 10.07 23.07
N SER A 491 7.26 9.18 22.86
CA SER A 491 6.30 8.79 23.90
C SER A 491 6.97 8.06 25.06
N MET A 492 7.91 7.14 24.76
CA MET A 492 8.65 6.39 25.78
C MET A 492 9.64 7.25 26.58
N ASN A 493 10.17 8.33 25.98
CA ASN A 493 11.05 9.26 26.69
C ASN A 493 10.35 9.96 27.89
N VAL A 494 9.01 10.03 27.90
CA VAL A 494 8.25 10.49 29.08
C VAL A 494 8.48 9.56 30.28
N LEU A 495 8.49 8.23 30.06
CA LEU A 495 8.78 7.27 31.12
C LEU A 495 10.22 7.46 31.63
N SER A 496 11.20 7.61 30.74
CA SER A 496 12.59 7.92 31.11
C SER A 496 12.70 9.20 31.95
N SER A 497 11.98 10.25 31.55
CA SER A 497 11.94 11.54 32.27
C SER A 497 11.34 11.39 33.68
N LEU A 498 10.23 10.65 33.80
CA LEU A 498 9.59 10.37 35.09
C LEU A 498 10.49 9.54 36.01
N LEU A 499 11.14 8.49 35.49
CA LEU A 499 12.08 7.69 36.26
C LEU A 499 13.25 8.54 36.78
N ASN A 500 13.84 9.38 35.92
CA ASN A 500 14.91 10.31 36.30
C ASN A 500 14.46 11.31 37.39
N PHE A 501 13.24 11.83 37.31
CA PHE A 501 12.67 12.70 38.35
C PHE A 501 12.50 11.97 39.69
N VAL A 502 11.98 10.73 39.69
CA VAL A 502 11.82 9.90 40.89
C VAL A 502 13.17 9.56 41.53
N VAL A 503 14.22 9.28 40.72
CA VAL A 503 15.60 9.12 41.21
C VAL A 503 16.10 10.42 41.85
N ALA A 504 15.99 11.56 41.17
CA ALA A 504 16.48 12.85 41.64
C ALA A 504 15.76 13.39 42.89
N LYS A 505 14.59 12.83 43.23
CA LYS A 505 13.82 13.11 44.45
C LYS A 505 13.95 12.01 45.52
N GLU A 506 14.78 10.99 45.28
CA GLU A 506 15.00 9.83 46.16
C GLU A 506 13.69 9.08 46.53
N LEU A 507 12.68 9.14 45.66
CA LEU A 507 11.34 8.58 45.90
C LEU A 507 11.27 7.05 45.67
N PHE A 508 12.37 6.41 45.28
CA PHE A 508 12.45 4.95 45.15
C PHE A 508 12.58 4.27 46.52
N SER A 509 11.43 3.96 47.14
CA SER A 509 11.36 3.09 48.31
C SER A 509 11.10 1.63 47.93
N TYR A 510 11.60 0.69 48.74
CA TYR A 510 11.15 -0.71 48.67
C TYR A 510 9.63 -0.79 48.82
N HIS A 511 8.99 -1.58 47.95
CA HIS A 511 7.58 -1.92 48.09
C HIS A 511 7.32 -2.48 49.52
N PRO A 512 6.23 -2.09 50.23
CA PRO A 512 6.06 -2.42 51.65
C PRO A 512 6.14 -3.93 51.97
N LYS A 513 5.72 -4.80 51.05
CA LYS A 513 5.82 -6.27 51.18
C LYS A 513 7.23 -6.84 50.94
N CYS A 514 8.17 -6.02 50.47
CA CYS A 514 9.57 -6.39 50.18
C CYS A 514 10.56 -5.85 51.22
N LYS A 515 10.10 -5.16 52.26
CA LYS A 515 10.91 -4.53 53.33
C LYS A 515 11.59 -5.54 54.30
N ARG A 516 11.63 -6.83 53.92
CA ARG A 516 12.11 -7.98 54.71
C ARG A 516 13.06 -8.89 53.91
N ILE A 517 13.52 -8.44 52.74
CA ILE A 517 14.50 -9.10 51.87
C ILE A 517 15.84 -8.38 52.05
#